data_AF-A0A800G2A1-F1
#
_entry.id   AF-A0A800G2A1-F1
#
_cell.length_a   1.000
_cell.length_b   1.000
_cell.length_c   1.000
_cell.angle_alpha   90.00
_cell.angle_beta   90.00
_cell.angle_gamma   90.00
#
_symmetry.space_group_name_H-M   'P 1'
#
loop_
_entity.id
_entity.type
_entity.pdbx_description
1 polymer ?
#
loop_
_entity_poly.entity_id
_entity_poly.type
_entity_poly.pdbx_seq_one_letter_code
_entity_poly.pdbx_strand_id
1 'polypeptide(L)'
;MTAATGFILFLVITLGLLGAVVVTGKKSLRRKHLTFVVLAYIGLGVAIYYAELLGKEYDLDSAGRIYPVHLVFAKATVYAYLLPVITGIMTIKAKCKRTTHGRVAVAVILLTVVTAVTGLWLVLAATPL
;
A
#
# COMPACT_ATOMS: atom_id res chain seq x y z
N MET A 1 3.95 19.49 10.35
CA MET A 1 4.59 18.71 9.26
C MET A 1 3.87 19.06 7.97
N THR A 2 4.58 19.34 6.88
CA THR A 2 3.95 19.64 5.58
C THR A 2 3.32 18.38 4.98
N ALA A 3 2.42 18.54 4.00
CA ALA A 3 1.79 17.42 3.32
C ALA A 3 2.84 16.52 2.63
N ALA A 4 3.79 17.13 1.92
CA ALA A 4 4.90 16.42 1.27
C ALA A 4 5.76 15.61 2.25
N THR A 5 6.20 16.23 3.36
CA THR A 5 7.03 15.52 4.35
C THR A 5 6.24 14.40 5.01
N GLY A 6 4.97 14.62 5.33
CA GLY A 6 4.09 13.58 5.87
C GLY A 6 3.90 12.41 4.92
N PHE A 7 3.63 12.70 3.65
CA PHE A 7 3.46 11.68 2.62
C PHE A 7 4.73 10.83 2.47
N ILE A 8 5.89 11.45 2.28
CA ILE A 8 7.17 10.73 2.10
C ILE A 8 7.48 9.87 3.33
N LEU A 9 7.36 10.44 4.53
CA LEU A 9 7.65 9.74 5.77
C LEU A 9 6.76 8.50 5.95
N PHE A 10 5.44 8.67 5.82
CA PHE A 10 4.51 7.57 6.01
C PHE A 10 4.52 6.57 4.86
N LEU A 11 4.87 6.98 3.64
CA LEU A 11 5.13 6.06 2.53
C LEU A 11 6.32 5.14 2.85
N VAL A 12 7.47 5.71 3.26
CA VAL A 12 8.67 4.93 3.61
C VAL A 12 8.40 4.01 4.80
N ILE A 13 7.73 4.51 5.85
CA ILE A 13 7.32 3.69 7.00
C ILE A 13 6.44 2.52 6.54
N THR A 14 5.44 2.78 5.69
CA THR A 14 4.53 1.74 5.18
C THR A 14 5.28 0.69 4.38
N LEU A 15 6.22 1.09 3.51
CA LEU A 15 7.06 0.15 2.76
C LEU A 15 7.94 -0.70 3.69
N GLY A 16 8.53 -0.10 4.73
CA GLY A 16 9.29 -0.80 5.76
C GLY A 16 8.44 -1.82 6.52
N LEU A 17 7.21 -1.43 6.91
CA LEU A 17 6.24 -2.30 7.57
C LEU A 17 5.82 -3.47 6.66
N LEU A 18 5.55 -3.22 5.38
CA LEU A 18 5.26 -4.27 4.40
C LEU A 18 6.43 -5.25 4.23
N GLY A 19 7.67 -4.74 4.19
CA GLY A 19 8.87 -5.57 4.23
C GLY A 19 8.91 -6.46 5.48
N ALA A 20 8.62 -5.88 6.65
CA ALA A 20 8.55 -6.64 7.90
C ALA A 20 7.42 -7.69 7.90
N VAL A 21 6.25 -7.39 7.31
CA VAL A 21 5.15 -8.35 7.11
C VAL A 21 5.62 -9.57 6.32
N VAL A 22 6.34 -9.35 5.20
CA VAL A 22 6.88 -10.44 4.37
C VAL A 22 7.92 -11.25 5.13
N VAL A 23 8.89 -10.60 5.78
CA VAL A 23 9.96 -11.28 6.52
C VAL A 23 9.39 -12.11 7.67
N THR A 24 8.50 -11.54 8.48
CA THR A 24 7.88 -12.23 9.61
C THR A 24 6.94 -13.34 9.16
N GLY A 25 6.25 -13.17 8.02
CA GLY A 25 5.41 -14.20 7.41
C GLY A 25 6.22 -15.41 6.93
N LYS A 26 7.35 -15.18 6.24
CA LYS A 26 8.27 -16.24 5.81
C LYS A 26 8.89 -16.98 7.00
N LYS A 27 9.25 -16.26 8.07
CA LYS A 27 9.77 -16.85 9.32
C LYS A 27 8.70 -17.52 10.19
N SER A 28 7.45 -17.58 9.74
CA SER A 28 6.31 -18.15 10.50
C SER A 28 6.07 -17.50 11.88
N LEU A 29 6.49 -16.24 12.07
CA LEU A 29 6.37 -15.52 13.34
C LEU A 29 4.97 -14.90 13.47
N ARG A 30 3.95 -15.74 13.64
CA ARG A 30 2.53 -15.36 13.51
C ARG A 30 2.13 -14.12 14.30
N ARG A 31 2.51 -14.02 15.58
CA ARG A 31 2.16 -12.86 16.42
C ARG A 31 2.76 -11.57 15.84
N LYS A 32 4.06 -11.57 15.54
CA LYS A 32 4.76 -10.43 14.94
C LYS A 32 4.19 -10.07 13.56
N HIS A 33 3.91 -11.09 12.74
CA HIS A 33 3.30 -10.89 11.43
C HIS A 33 1.96 -10.16 11.52
N LEU A 34 1.06 -10.61 12.39
CA LEU A 34 -0.22 -9.93 12.60
C LEU A 34 -0.06 -8.50 13.13
N THR A 35 0.88 -8.27 14.05
CA THR A 35 1.21 -6.91 14.52
C THR A 35 1.67 -6.02 13.37
N PHE A 36 2.62 -6.48 12.55
CA PHE A 36 3.10 -5.69 11.41
C PHE A 36 2.04 -5.49 10.34
N VAL A 37 1.12 -6.44 10.14
CA VAL A 37 -0.02 -6.26 9.23
C VAL A 37 -0.89 -5.10 9.71
N VAL A 38 -1.29 -5.09 10.98
CA VAL A 38 -2.11 -4.00 11.55
C VAL A 38 -1.39 -2.66 11.43
N LEU A 39 -0.11 -2.60 11.80
CA LEU A 39 0.69 -1.38 11.67
C LEU A 39 0.80 -0.92 10.21
N ALA A 40 0.97 -1.84 9.25
CA ALA A 40 1.03 -1.51 7.83
C ALA A 40 -0.29 -0.91 7.32
N TYR A 41 -1.45 -1.41 7.77
CA TYR A 41 -2.74 -0.80 7.42
C TYR A 41 -2.90 0.61 7.99
N ILE A 42 -2.47 0.82 9.24
CA ILE A 42 -2.49 2.15 9.86
C ILE A 42 -1.56 3.09 9.08
N GLY A 43 -0.32 2.67 8.82
CA GLY A 43 0.65 3.43 8.05
C GLY A 43 0.14 3.79 6.66
N LEU A 44 -0.47 2.82 5.95
CA LEU A 44 -1.08 3.04 4.64
C LEU A 44 -2.22 4.06 4.70
N GLY A 45 -3.11 3.96 5.69
CA GLY A 45 -4.20 4.93 5.87
C GLY A 45 -3.69 6.35 6.10
N VAL A 46 -2.64 6.50 6.92
CA VAL A 46 -2.00 7.80 7.16
C VAL A 46 -1.27 8.31 5.91
N ALA A 47 -0.61 7.42 5.14
CA ALA A 47 0.02 7.79 3.87
C ALA A 47 -1.01 8.28 2.85
N ILE A 48 -2.17 7.63 2.74
CA ILE A 48 -3.29 8.07 1.88
C ILE A 48 -3.80 9.44 2.33
N TYR A 49 -4.00 9.64 3.63
CA TYR A 49 -4.42 10.94 4.17
C TYR A 49 -3.48 12.08 3.77
N TYR A 50 -2.16 11.89 3.92
CA TYR A 50 -1.18 12.90 3.48
C TYR A 50 -1.09 13.02 1.96
N ALA A 51 -1.33 11.94 1.20
CA ALA A 51 -1.40 12.01 -0.26
C ALA A 51 -2.59 12.85 -0.74
N GLU A 52 -3.75 12.74 -0.08
CA GLU A 52 -4.92 13.58 -0.38
C GLU A 52 -4.66 15.05 -0.04
N LEU A 53 -3.96 15.34 1.07
CA LEU A 53 -3.54 16.70 1.38
C LEU A 53 -2.55 17.25 0.35
N LEU A 54 -1.56 16.45 -0.03
CA LEU A 54 -0.57 16.83 -1.04
C LEU A 54 -1.23 17.07 -2.40
N GLY A 55 -2.21 16.25 -2.79
CA GLY A 55 -2.97 16.42 -4.02
C GLY A 55 -3.78 17.71 -4.08
N LYS A 56 -4.06 18.37 -2.94
CA LYS A 56 -4.69 19.70 -2.91
C LYS A 56 -3.71 20.85 -3.16
N GLU A 57 -2.40 20.57 -3.14
CA GLU A 57 -1.33 21.54 -3.38
C GLU A 57 -0.85 21.51 -4.85
N TYR A 58 -1.37 20.61 -5.67
CA TYR A 58 -0.96 20.40 -7.06
C TYR A 58 -2.16 20.41 -8.02
N ASP A 59 -1.96 20.90 -9.24
CA ASP A 59 -2.86 20.66 -10.37
C ASP A 59 -2.60 19.26 -10.91
N LEU A 60 -3.37 18.28 -10.42
CA LEU A 60 -3.22 16.88 -10.84
C LEU A 60 -3.64 16.63 -12.30
N ASP A 61 -4.48 17.49 -12.88
CA ASP A 61 -4.92 17.34 -14.27
C ASP A 61 -3.79 17.67 -15.26
N SER A 62 -2.86 18.55 -14.87
CA SER A 62 -1.64 18.85 -15.65
C SER A 62 -0.76 17.61 -15.90
N ALA A 63 -0.85 16.58 -15.07
CA ALA A 63 -0.13 15.31 -15.23
C ALA A 63 -0.68 14.45 -16.39
N GLY A 64 -1.84 14.81 -16.95
CA GLY A 64 -2.45 14.12 -18.08
C GLY A 64 -2.93 12.70 -17.73
N ARG A 65 -2.68 11.74 -18.63
CA ARG A 65 -3.25 10.38 -18.52
C ARG A 65 -2.80 9.59 -17.27
N ILE A 66 -1.71 9.97 -16.63
CA ILE A 66 -1.22 9.24 -15.45
C ILE A 66 -2.16 9.43 -14.25
N TYR A 67 -2.86 10.56 -14.15
CA TYR A 67 -3.76 10.83 -13.03
C TYR A 67 -4.90 9.79 -12.92
N PRO A 68 -5.73 9.56 -13.95
CA PRO A 68 -6.77 8.54 -13.88
C PRO A 68 -6.19 7.12 -13.79
N VAL A 69 -5.03 6.85 -14.41
CA VAL A 69 -4.36 5.54 -14.31
C VAL A 69 -3.96 5.25 -12.87
N HIS A 70 -3.31 6.19 -12.20
CA HIS A 70 -2.94 6.06 -10.79
C HIS A 70 -4.18 5.84 -9.92
N LEU A 71 -5.26 6.61 -10.13
CA LEU A 71 -6.50 6.44 -9.36
C LEU A 71 -7.12 5.05 -9.51
N VAL A 72 -7.07 4.46 -10.72
CA VAL A 72 -7.53 3.08 -10.94
C VAL A 72 -6.67 2.10 -10.15
N PHE A 73 -5.34 2.21 -10.23
CA PHE A 73 -4.44 1.37 -9.46
C PHE A 73 -4.62 1.55 -7.95
N ALA A 74 -4.74 2.78 -7.47
CA ALA A 74 -4.94 3.07 -6.05
C ALA A 74 -6.20 2.41 -5.51
N LYS A 75 -7.35 2.59 -6.19
CA LYS A 75 -8.61 1.96 -5.81
C LYS A 75 -8.52 0.42 -5.87
N ALA A 76 -7.98 -0.11 -6.97
CA ALA A 76 -7.82 -1.56 -7.13
C ALA A 76 -6.95 -2.17 -6.03
N THR A 77 -5.84 -1.52 -5.67
CA THR A 77 -4.94 -1.97 -4.60
C THR A 77 -5.61 -1.95 -3.23
N VAL A 78 -6.33 -0.87 -2.91
CA VAL A 78 -7.08 -0.78 -1.64
C VAL A 78 -8.07 -1.93 -1.51
N TYR A 79 -8.83 -2.25 -2.56
CA TYR A 79 -9.74 -3.41 -2.54
C TYR A 79 -8.99 -4.75 -2.52
N ALA A 80 -7.90 -4.87 -3.27
CA ALA A 80 -7.10 -6.09 -3.35
C ALA A 80 -6.51 -6.49 -1.99
N TYR A 81 -6.23 -5.52 -1.10
CA TYR A 81 -5.81 -5.79 0.27
C TYR A 81 -6.81 -6.64 1.10
N LEU A 82 -8.09 -6.73 0.71
CA LEU A 82 -9.02 -7.69 1.33
C LEU A 82 -8.61 -9.14 1.08
N LEU A 83 -8.00 -9.44 -0.07
CA LEU A 83 -7.61 -10.81 -0.45
C LEU A 83 -6.56 -11.43 0.51
N PRO A 84 -5.43 -10.78 0.84
CA PRO A 84 -4.49 -11.32 1.82
C PRO A 84 -5.09 -11.41 3.23
N VAL A 85 -6.02 -10.53 3.61
CA VAL A 85 -6.75 -10.63 4.89
C VAL A 85 -7.64 -11.87 4.92
N ILE A 86 -8.50 -12.03 3.90
CA ILE A 86 -9.41 -13.19 3.78
C ILE A 86 -8.59 -14.48 3.76
N THR A 87 -7.60 -14.58 2.86
CA THR A 87 -6.76 -15.78 2.76
C THR A 87 -5.91 -16.02 4.02
N GLY A 88 -5.50 -14.96 4.72
CA GLY A 88 -4.79 -15.05 6.00
C GLY A 88 -5.68 -15.63 7.11
N ILE A 89 -6.91 -15.14 7.24
CA ILE A 89 -7.91 -15.68 8.17
C ILE A 89 -8.23 -17.14 7.82
N MET A 90 -8.41 -17.47 6.55
CA MET A 90 -8.64 -18.85 6.11
C MET A 90 -7.44 -19.75 6.43
N THR A 91 -6.20 -19.25 6.26
CA THR A 91 -4.97 -19.99 6.61
C THR A 91 -4.91 -20.26 8.12
N ILE A 92 -5.28 -19.28 8.95
CA ILE A 92 -5.40 -19.44 10.40
C ILE A 92 -6.44 -20.51 10.78
N LYS A 93 -7.57 -20.54 10.06
CA LYS A 93 -8.65 -21.51 10.25
C LYS A 93 -8.38 -22.87 9.56
N ALA A 94 -7.18 -23.09 9.04
CA ALA A 94 -6.80 -24.28 8.26
C ALA A 94 -7.68 -24.57 7.02
N LYS A 95 -8.38 -23.55 6.49
CA LYS A 95 -9.22 -23.62 5.29
C LYS A 95 -8.49 -23.20 4.01
N CYS A 96 -7.24 -22.77 4.12
CA CYS A 96 -6.42 -22.32 2.99
C CYS A 96 -4.96 -22.75 3.21
N LYS A 97 -4.27 -23.15 2.13
CA LYS A 97 -2.86 -23.49 2.17
C LYS A 97 -2.02 -22.21 2.38
N ARG A 98 -0.97 -22.31 3.19
CA ARG A 98 0.00 -21.20 3.40
C ARG A 98 0.59 -20.68 2.09
N THR A 99 0.80 -21.55 1.11
CA THR A 99 1.31 -21.21 -0.22
C THR A 99 0.32 -20.35 -1.01
N THR A 100 -0.99 -20.60 -0.89
CA THR A 100 -2.03 -19.79 -1.53
C THR A 100 -2.06 -18.38 -0.94
N HIS A 101 -2.07 -18.26 0.39
CA HIS A 101 -1.97 -16.94 1.05
C HIS A 101 -0.69 -16.21 0.64
N GLY A 102 0.46 -16.90 0.60
CA GLY A 102 1.72 -16.32 0.17
C GLY A 102 1.68 -15.80 -1.27
N ARG A 103 1.12 -16.55 -2.22
CA ARG A 103 0.98 -16.12 -3.62
C ARG A 103 0.07 -14.90 -3.75
N VAL A 104 -1.07 -14.91 -3.06
CA VAL A 104 -2.01 -13.77 -3.04
C VAL A 104 -1.34 -12.54 -2.43
N ALA A 105 -0.66 -12.68 -1.29
CA ALA A 105 0.05 -11.57 -0.65
C ALA A 105 1.14 -10.98 -1.56
N VAL A 106 1.92 -11.82 -2.25
CA VAL A 106 2.92 -11.35 -3.22
C VAL A 106 2.27 -10.59 -4.38
N ALA A 107 1.17 -11.11 -4.94
CA ALA A 107 0.46 -10.43 -6.02
C ALA A 107 -0.06 -9.04 -5.59
N VAL A 108 -0.64 -8.94 -4.39
CA VAL A 108 -1.10 -7.64 -3.85
C VAL A 108 0.07 -6.71 -3.56
N ILE A 109 1.19 -7.21 -3.02
CA ILE A 109 2.39 -6.39 -2.80
C ILE A 109 2.95 -5.85 -4.12
N LEU A 110 3.01 -6.67 -5.18
CA LEU A 110 3.45 -6.20 -6.50
C LEU A 110 2.51 -5.11 -7.04
N LEU A 111 1.20 -5.30 -6.88
CA LEU A 111 0.22 -4.28 -7.25
C LEU A 111 0.44 -2.98 -6.44
N THR A 112 0.71 -3.07 -5.13
CA THR A 112 1.07 -1.91 -4.29
C THR A 112 2.32 -1.19 -4.81
N VAL A 113 3.35 -1.92 -5.24
CA VAL A 113 4.56 -1.31 -5.83
C VAL A 113 4.20 -0.55 -7.11
N VAL A 114 3.39 -1.13 -7.99
CA VAL A 114 2.91 -0.44 -9.20
C VAL A 114 2.10 0.80 -8.85
N THR A 115 1.22 0.74 -7.85
CA THR A 115 0.48 1.91 -7.35
C THR A 115 1.41 2.99 -6.81
N ALA A 116 2.42 2.63 -6.03
CA ALA A 116 3.38 3.59 -5.48
C ALA A 116 4.20 4.28 -6.59
N VAL A 117 4.67 3.51 -7.58
CA VAL A 117 5.40 4.05 -8.73
C VAL A 117 4.54 4.99 -9.56
N THR A 118 3.29 4.60 -9.87
CA THR A 118 2.37 5.47 -10.61
C THR A 118 1.98 6.73 -9.83
N GLY A 119 1.89 6.64 -8.49
CA GLY A 119 1.63 7.80 -7.64
C GLY A 119 2.81 8.76 -7.57
N LEU A 120 4.04 8.24 -7.49
CA LEU A 120 5.25 9.05 -7.57
C LEU A 120 5.35 9.75 -8.93
N TRP A 121 5.07 9.02 -10.03
CA TRP A 121 5.04 9.61 -11.36
C TRP A 121 3.98 10.72 -11.46
N LEU A 122 2.78 10.50 -10.94
CA LEU A 122 1.74 11.54 -10.89
C LEU A 122 2.25 12.83 -10.22
N VAL A 123 2.85 12.73 -9.03
CA VAL A 123 3.35 13.91 -8.30
C VAL A 123 4.48 14.61 -9.08
N LEU A 124 5.39 13.85 -9.71
CA LEU A 124 6.50 14.42 -10.48
C LEU A 124 6.05 15.06 -11.80
N ALA A 125 4.93 14.62 -12.36
CA ALA A 125 4.37 15.15 -13.59
C ALA A 125 3.38 16.30 -13.36
N ALA A 126 2.82 16.41 -12.17
CA ALA A 126 1.89 17.47 -11.81
C ALA A 126 2.61 18.79 -11.51
N THR A 127 1.99 19.91 -11.84
CA THR A 127 2.47 21.25 -11.48
C THR A 127 1.94 21.68 -10.11
N PRO A 128 2.77 22.27 -9.23
CA PRO A 128 2.28 22.93 -8.03
C PRO A 128 1.28 24.04 -8.37
N LEU A 129 0.26 24.23 -7.50
CA LEU A 129 -0.70 25.33 -7.62
C LEU A 129 -0.10 26.70 -7.28
#